data_AF-A0A7S1PF65-F1
#
_entry.id   AF-A0A7S1PF65-F1
#
_cell.length_a   1.000
_cell.length_b   1.000
_cell.length_c   1.000
_cell.angle_alpha   90.00
_cell.angle_beta   90.00
_cell.angle_gamma   90.00
#
_symmetry.space_group_name_H-M   'P 1'
#
loop_
_entity.id
_entity.type
_entity.pdbx_description
1 polymer ?
#
loop_
_entity_poly.entity_id
_entity_poly.type
_entity_poly.pdbx_seq_one_letter_code
_entity_poly.pdbx_strand_id
1 'polypeptide(L)'
;HNSNGELEDSVVHSSQEYPENHLLDSVPIADDFNNTSIMFADISSFTHWASEHSPIQVFTLLESLFYEFDCIANKMGVYKLSTVGDCYIASAGVPYPQKDHAIVITEFAECCRQKANELFIELSPKLKTRNLGIRIGIHSGPVTAGVLRGDKARFDIFGGAQILG
;
A
#
# COMPACT_ATOMS: atom_id res chain seq x y z
N HIS A 1 -31.54 54.12 -19.66
CA HIS A 1 -32.16 52.91 -20.21
C HIS A 1 -31.46 51.73 -19.56
N ASN A 2 -32.02 51.29 -18.43
CA ASN A 2 -31.71 49.99 -17.82
C ASN A 2 -32.42 48.92 -18.63
N SER A 3 -31.79 47.77 -18.79
CA SER A 3 -32.50 46.50 -18.98
C SER A 3 -31.54 45.31 -18.82
N ASN A 4 -31.94 44.44 -17.89
CA ASN A 4 -31.55 43.05 -17.67
C ASN A 4 -30.32 42.86 -16.76
N GLY A 5 -30.43 42.43 -15.52
CA GLY A 5 -31.51 41.65 -14.88
C GLY A 5 -30.84 40.51 -14.13
N GLU A 6 -31.07 40.48 -12.82
CA GLU A 6 -30.63 39.48 -11.85
C GLU A 6 -30.84 38.05 -12.36
N LEU A 7 -29.90 37.16 -12.03
CA LEU A 7 -30.14 35.75 -11.70
C LEU A 7 -28.81 35.12 -11.24
N GLU A 8 -28.84 34.61 -10.01
CA GLU A 8 -27.98 33.55 -9.45
C GLU A 8 -26.66 33.96 -8.76
N ASP A 9 -26.82 34.80 -7.72
CA ASP A 9 -26.26 34.50 -6.40
C ASP A 9 -26.79 33.12 -5.92
N SER A 10 -26.20 32.02 -6.39
CA SER A 10 -26.48 30.68 -5.85
C SER A 10 -25.49 29.61 -6.33
N VAL A 11 -24.21 29.70 -5.94
CA VAL A 11 -23.46 28.50 -5.53
C VAL A 11 -22.57 28.89 -4.35
N VAL A 12 -23.25 29.25 -3.26
CA VAL A 12 -22.68 29.23 -1.91
C VAL A 12 -22.12 27.84 -1.67
N HIS A 13 -20.89 27.79 -1.15
CA HIS A 13 -20.26 26.67 -0.46
C HIS A 13 -21.20 25.48 -0.19
N SER A 14 -21.05 24.39 -0.94
CA SER A 14 -21.27 23.07 -0.35
C SER A 14 -20.01 22.66 0.39
N SER A 15 -19.64 23.44 1.40
CA SER A 15 -18.88 22.88 2.52
C SER A 15 -19.86 21.91 3.15
N GLN A 16 -19.74 20.62 2.87
CA GLN A 16 -20.31 19.62 3.75
C GLN A 16 -19.63 19.85 5.09
N GLU A 17 -20.29 20.61 5.97
CA GLU A 17 -20.01 20.59 7.40
C GLU A 17 -20.20 19.14 7.83
N TYR A 18 -19.10 18.41 7.93
CA TYR A 18 -19.08 17.16 8.67
C TYR A 18 -19.34 17.57 10.12
N PRO A 19 -20.48 17.19 10.72
CA PRO A 19 -20.71 17.52 12.12
C PRO A 19 -19.58 16.90 12.94
N GLU A 20 -18.74 17.75 13.56
CA GLU A 20 -17.50 17.37 14.27
C GLU A 20 -17.72 16.34 15.39
N ASN A 21 -18.97 16.05 15.76
CA ASN A 21 -19.31 15.22 16.91
C ASN A 21 -19.75 13.77 16.62
N HIS A 22 -19.94 13.35 15.36
CA HIS A 22 -20.47 11.99 15.11
C HIS A 22 -19.44 10.86 15.22
N LEU A 23 -18.14 11.13 15.09
CA LEU A 23 -17.10 10.10 15.09
C LEU A 23 -16.80 9.57 16.50
N LEU A 24 -16.87 10.42 17.52
CA LEU A 24 -16.61 10.05 18.93
C LEU A 24 -17.72 9.15 19.52
N ASP A 25 -18.95 9.27 19.01
CA ASP A 25 -20.10 8.45 19.44
C ASP A 25 -20.24 7.13 18.66
N SER A 26 -19.43 6.94 17.61
CA SER A 26 -19.46 5.75 16.76
C SER A 26 -18.33 4.79 17.12
N VAL A 27 -18.65 3.52 17.39
CA VAL A 27 -17.62 2.50 17.63
C VAL A 27 -16.71 2.40 16.40
N PRO A 28 -15.38 2.48 16.56
CA PRO A 28 -14.44 2.24 15.46
C PRO A 28 -14.71 0.88 14.79
N ILE A 29 -14.61 0.81 13.46
CA ILE A 29 -14.59 -0.49 12.78
C ILE A 29 -13.15 -0.98 12.87
N ALA A 30 -12.84 -1.75 13.91
CA ALA A 30 -11.52 -2.31 14.14
C ALA A 30 -11.66 -3.67 14.83
N ASP A 31 -10.87 -4.63 14.38
CA ASP A 31 -10.82 -5.99 14.89
C ASP A 31 -9.38 -6.36 15.29
N ASP A 32 -9.24 -7.20 16.29
CA ASP A 32 -7.95 -7.72 16.74
C ASP A 32 -7.60 -9.03 16.02
N PHE A 33 -6.39 -9.09 15.49
CA PHE A 33 -5.82 -10.22 14.77
C PHE A 33 -4.55 -10.69 15.49
N ASN A 34 -4.66 -11.77 16.25
CA ASN A 34 -3.55 -12.30 17.04
C ASN A 34 -2.48 -13.04 16.22
N ASN A 35 -2.82 -13.47 15.00
CA ASN A 35 -2.01 -14.32 14.14
C ASN A 35 -1.83 -13.65 12.78
N THR A 36 -0.95 -12.65 12.74
CA THR A 36 -0.67 -11.86 11.54
C THR A 36 0.81 -11.87 11.26
N SER A 37 1.16 -11.94 9.98
CA SER A 37 2.50 -11.65 9.52
C SER A 37 2.48 -10.58 8.44
N ILE A 38 3.37 -9.59 8.58
CA ILE A 38 3.51 -8.46 7.67
C ILE A 38 4.88 -8.56 7.01
N MET A 39 4.89 -8.41 5.68
CA MET A 39 6.08 -8.31 4.86
C MET A 39 6.29 -6.87 4.42
N PHE A 40 7.54 -6.42 4.49
CA PHE A 40 8.04 -5.19 3.90
C PHE A 40 9.07 -5.56 2.84
N ALA A 41 8.87 -5.13 1.60
CA ALA A 41 9.81 -5.37 0.51
C ALA A 41 10.21 -4.06 -0.17
N ASP A 42 11.46 -3.64 -0.01
CA ASP A 42 12.00 -2.41 -0.60
C ASP A 42 13.15 -2.69 -1.57
N ILE A 43 13.39 -1.75 -2.50
CA ILE A 43 14.38 -1.92 -3.55
C ILE A 43 15.74 -1.40 -3.05
N SER A 44 16.71 -2.31 -2.97
CA SER A 44 18.10 -1.96 -2.66
C SER A 44 18.69 -1.06 -3.74
N SER A 45 19.40 -0.02 -3.31
CA SER A 45 20.03 0.98 -4.18
C SER A 45 19.05 1.82 -5.01
N PHE A 46 17.75 1.79 -4.68
CA PHE A 46 16.73 2.52 -5.41
C PHE A 46 16.94 4.03 -5.42
N THR A 47 17.28 4.64 -4.28
CA THR A 47 17.49 6.10 -4.21
C THR A 47 18.55 6.58 -5.20
N HIS A 48 19.68 5.88 -5.28
CA HIS A 48 20.74 6.20 -6.23
C HIS A 48 20.27 5.99 -7.66
N TRP A 49 19.68 4.83 -7.97
CA TRP A 49 19.18 4.53 -9.30
C TRP A 49 18.11 5.56 -9.75
N ALA A 50 17.14 5.88 -8.90
CA ALA A 50 16.07 6.83 -9.20
C ALA A 50 16.60 8.25 -9.43
N SER A 51 17.70 8.65 -8.78
CA SER A 51 18.32 9.96 -9.02
C SER A 51 18.93 10.12 -10.41
N GLU A 52 19.21 9.01 -11.10
CA GLU A 52 19.81 8.98 -12.45
C GLU A 52 18.78 8.72 -13.57
N HIS A 53 17.52 8.49 -13.21
CA HIS A 53 16.47 8.09 -14.15
C HIS A 53 15.33 9.11 -14.17
N SER A 54 14.66 9.23 -15.32
CA SER A 54 13.49 10.11 -15.42
C SER A 54 12.34 9.61 -14.56
N PRO A 55 11.44 10.49 -14.09
CA PRO A 55 10.26 10.07 -13.33
C PRO A 55 9.45 8.97 -14.02
N ILE A 56 9.29 9.06 -15.34
CA ILE A 56 8.56 8.05 -16.14
C ILE A 56 9.23 6.67 -16.05
N GLN A 57 10.56 6.61 -16.10
CA GLN A 57 11.30 5.35 -15.96
C GLN A 57 11.17 4.79 -14.54
N VAL A 58 11.19 5.66 -13.52
CA VAL A 58 10.98 5.26 -12.13
C VAL A 58 9.59 4.66 -11.94
N PHE A 59 8.55 5.33 -12.44
CA PHE A 59 7.18 4.82 -12.40
C PHE A 59 7.05 3.49 -13.17
N THR A 60 7.68 3.38 -14.34
CA THR A 60 7.63 2.14 -15.14
C THR A 60 8.21 0.95 -14.36
N LEU A 61 9.33 1.14 -13.66
CA LEU A 61 9.93 0.10 -12.83
C LEU A 61 9.00 -0.30 -11.67
N LEU A 62 8.51 0.68 -10.92
CA LEU A 62 7.66 0.43 -9.74
C LEU A 62 6.35 -0.24 -10.13
N GLU A 63 5.70 0.24 -11.19
CA GLU A 63 4.44 -0.33 -11.70
C GLU A 63 4.65 -1.78 -12.15
N SER A 64 5.72 -2.05 -12.90
CA SER A 64 6.02 -3.42 -13.35
C SER A 64 6.28 -4.35 -12.18
N LEU A 65 7.04 -3.90 -11.17
CA LEU A 65 7.38 -4.71 -10.00
C LEU A 65 6.16 -4.97 -9.11
N PHE A 66 5.39 -3.93 -8.79
CA PHE A 66 4.23 -4.06 -7.92
C PHE A 66 3.10 -4.83 -8.59
N TYR A 67 2.95 -4.74 -9.92
CA TYR A 67 2.01 -5.56 -10.66
C TYR A 67 2.31 -7.06 -10.51
N GLU A 68 3.58 -7.46 -10.63
CA GLU A 68 3.99 -8.85 -10.43
C GLU A 68 3.76 -9.31 -8.99
N PHE A 69 4.06 -8.46 -8.00
CA PHE A 69 3.79 -8.77 -6.59
C PHE A 69 2.30 -8.92 -6.31
N ASP A 70 1.47 -8.03 -6.87
CA ASP A 70 0.00 -8.11 -6.78
C ASP A 70 -0.51 -9.42 -7.41
N CYS A 71 0.05 -9.84 -8.54
CA CYS A 71 -0.29 -11.11 -9.18
C CYS A 71 0.04 -12.33 -8.30
N ILE A 72 1.19 -12.33 -7.62
CA ILE A 72 1.57 -13.39 -6.69
C ILE A 72 0.68 -13.35 -5.45
N ALA A 73 0.44 -12.16 -4.89
CA ALA A 73 -0.36 -11.96 -3.68
C ALA A 73 -1.77 -12.52 -3.85
N ASN A 74 -2.42 -12.18 -4.97
CA ASN A 74 -3.74 -12.68 -5.33
C ASN A 74 -3.80 -14.21 -5.45
N LYS A 75 -2.75 -14.86 -5.96
CA LYS A 75 -2.68 -16.33 -6.08
C LYS A 75 -2.52 -17.02 -4.72
N MET A 76 -1.86 -16.36 -3.77
CA MET A 76 -1.50 -16.93 -2.47
C MET A 76 -2.44 -16.50 -1.34
N GLY A 77 -3.45 -15.67 -1.62
CA GLY A 77 -4.35 -15.13 -0.59
C GLY A 77 -3.68 -14.12 0.33
N VAL A 78 -2.58 -13.50 -0.11
CA VAL A 78 -1.89 -12.43 0.63
C VAL A 78 -2.57 -11.11 0.32
N TYR A 79 -2.80 -10.30 1.35
CA TYR A 79 -3.43 -9.00 1.23
C TYR A 79 -2.38 -7.91 1.05
N LYS A 80 -2.49 -7.11 -0.02
CA LYS A 80 -1.71 -5.89 -0.18
C LYS A 80 -2.24 -4.81 0.76
N LEU A 81 -1.38 -4.29 1.62
CA LEU A 81 -1.73 -3.20 2.54
C LEU A 81 -1.57 -1.86 1.85
N SER A 82 -0.35 -1.54 1.44
CA SER A 82 -0.01 -0.25 0.87
C SER A 82 1.35 -0.29 0.19
N THR A 83 1.75 0.86 -0.34
CA THR A 83 3.11 1.11 -0.83
C THR A 83 3.58 2.43 -0.26
N VAL A 84 4.84 2.51 0.17
CA VAL A 84 5.47 3.74 0.67
C VAL A 84 6.78 3.93 -0.07
N GLY A 85 6.79 4.86 -1.04
CA GLY A 85 7.93 5.01 -1.95
C GLY A 85 8.12 3.75 -2.81
N ASP A 86 9.29 3.12 -2.70
CA ASP A 86 9.64 1.85 -3.33
C ASP A 86 9.35 0.62 -2.46
N CYS A 87 8.83 0.82 -1.24
CA CYS A 87 8.47 -0.27 -0.35
C CYS A 87 7.06 -0.79 -0.64
N TYR A 88 6.95 -2.10 -0.86
CA TYR A 88 5.70 -2.84 -0.96
C TYR A 88 5.38 -3.52 0.37
N ILE A 89 4.16 -3.33 0.87
CA ILE A 89 3.74 -3.83 2.18
C ILE A 89 2.53 -4.73 2.02
N ALA A 90 2.61 -5.95 2.56
CA ALA A 90 1.56 -6.95 2.47
C ALA A 90 1.46 -7.79 3.74
N SER A 91 0.30 -8.41 3.95
CA SER A 91 0.02 -9.23 5.12
C SER A 91 -0.65 -10.55 4.80
N ALA A 92 -0.36 -11.55 5.63
CA ALA A 92 -1.15 -12.76 5.76
C ALA A 92 -1.80 -12.80 7.15
N GLY A 93 -3.04 -13.32 7.22
CA GLY A 93 -3.83 -13.32 8.46
C GLY A 93 -4.68 -12.06 8.70
N VAL A 94 -4.61 -11.07 7.80
CA VAL A 94 -5.46 -9.86 7.77
C VAL A 94 -5.76 -9.54 6.29
N PRO A 95 -6.99 -9.12 5.93
CA PRO A 95 -8.17 -8.97 6.80
C PRO A 95 -8.85 -10.30 7.14
N TYR A 96 -8.37 -11.41 6.57
CA TYR A 96 -8.94 -12.74 6.80
C TYR A 96 -7.98 -13.56 7.69
N PRO A 97 -8.43 -13.99 8.89
CA PRO A 97 -7.62 -14.80 9.78
C PRO A 97 -7.15 -16.09 9.12
N GLN A 98 -5.87 -16.38 9.26
CA GLN A 98 -5.23 -17.51 8.61
C GLN A 98 -4.24 -18.19 9.57
N LYS A 99 -4.34 -19.51 9.73
CA LYS A 99 -3.52 -20.26 10.70
C LYS A 99 -2.06 -20.39 10.27
N ASP A 100 -1.84 -20.50 8.97
CA ASP A 100 -0.54 -20.65 8.32
C ASP A 100 0.02 -19.31 7.81
N HIS A 101 -0.41 -18.18 8.39
CA HIS A 101 -0.01 -16.82 7.99
C HIS A 101 1.51 -16.66 7.85
N ALA A 102 2.28 -17.19 8.79
CA ALA A 102 3.74 -17.09 8.76
C ALA A 102 4.38 -17.91 7.63
N ILE A 103 3.78 -19.06 7.29
CA ILE A 103 4.26 -19.91 6.18
C ILE A 103 3.95 -19.21 4.86
N VAL A 104 2.69 -18.81 4.67
CA VAL A 104 2.24 -18.18 3.42
C VAL A 104 2.99 -16.88 3.14
N ILE A 105 3.23 -16.03 4.14
CA ILE A 105 3.99 -14.79 3.90
C ILE A 105 5.46 -15.07 3.55
N THR A 106 6.04 -16.13 4.09
CA THR A 106 7.45 -16.50 3.83
C THR A 106 7.59 -17.07 2.43
N GLU A 107 6.66 -17.91 2.00
CA GLU A 107 6.60 -18.40 0.61
C GLU A 107 6.35 -17.25 -0.38
N PHE A 108 5.45 -16.33 -0.03
CA PHE A 108 5.17 -15.13 -0.81
C PHE A 108 6.42 -14.26 -0.98
N ALA A 109 7.17 -14.04 0.11
CA ALA A 109 8.42 -13.30 0.09
C ALA A 109 9.44 -13.94 -0.87
N GLU A 110 9.59 -15.26 -0.84
CA GLU A 110 10.51 -15.97 -1.73
C GLU A 110 10.08 -15.87 -3.19
N CYS A 111 8.79 -16.02 -3.50
CA CYS A 111 8.26 -15.82 -4.85
C CYS A 111 8.48 -14.38 -5.34
N CYS A 112 8.23 -13.37 -4.50
CA CYS A 112 8.49 -11.97 -4.82
C CYS A 112 9.97 -11.72 -5.08
N ARG A 113 10.86 -12.30 -4.27
CA ARG A 113 12.30 -12.17 -4.44
C ARG A 113 12.78 -12.75 -5.76
N GLN A 114 12.32 -13.94 -6.12
CA GLN A 114 12.65 -14.57 -7.40
C GLN A 114 12.13 -13.74 -8.57
N LYS A 115 10.86 -13.33 -8.52
CA LYS A 115 10.23 -12.54 -9.58
C LYS A 115 10.88 -11.17 -9.77
N ALA A 116 11.25 -10.49 -8.68
CA ALA A 116 11.96 -9.21 -8.74
C ALA A 116 13.31 -9.35 -9.46
N ASN A 117 14.08 -10.41 -9.15
CA ASN A 117 15.37 -10.66 -9.80
C ASN A 117 15.21 -10.93 -11.30
N GLU A 118 14.21 -11.72 -11.69
CA GLU A 118 13.87 -11.94 -13.11
C GLU A 118 13.53 -10.62 -13.82
N LEU A 119 12.65 -9.82 -13.21
CA LEU A 119 12.21 -8.54 -13.76
C LEU A 119 13.36 -7.53 -13.89
N PHE A 120 14.25 -7.45 -12.89
CA PHE A 120 15.42 -6.57 -12.95
C PHE A 120 16.40 -6.98 -14.06
N ILE A 121 16.49 -8.26 -14.41
CA ILE A 121 17.27 -8.72 -15.56
C ILE A 121 16.56 -8.32 -16.86
N GLU A 122 15.25 -8.58 -16.96
CA GLU A 122 14.44 -8.28 -18.15
C GLU A 122 14.43 -6.80 -18.50
N LEU A 123 14.27 -5.93 -17.51
CA LEU A 123 14.20 -4.48 -17.69
C LEU A 123 15.58 -3.82 -17.88
N SER A 124 16.67 -4.53 -17.56
CA SER A 124 18.02 -3.98 -17.59
C SER A 124 18.43 -3.33 -18.92
N PRO A 125 18.08 -3.84 -20.11
CA PRO A 125 18.44 -3.21 -21.38
C PRO A 125 17.85 -1.81 -21.57
N LYS A 126 16.69 -1.53 -20.95
CA LYS A 126 15.97 -0.26 -21.08
C LYS A 126 16.18 0.67 -19.88
N LEU A 127 16.30 0.09 -18.69
CA LEU A 127 16.23 0.78 -17.40
C LEU A 127 17.50 0.62 -16.53
N LYS A 128 18.54 -0.10 -16.99
CA LYS A 128 19.80 -0.29 -16.24
C LYS A 128 19.61 -0.82 -14.80
N THR A 129 18.67 -1.74 -14.61
CA THR A 129 18.24 -2.28 -13.32
C THR A 129 19.14 -3.39 -12.73
N ARG A 130 20.26 -3.73 -13.39
CA ARG A 130 21.11 -4.88 -13.01
C ARG A 130 21.74 -4.80 -11.61
N ASN A 131 21.90 -3.59 -11.09
CA ASN A 131 22.47 -3.35 -9.75
C ASN A 131 21.40 -3.19 -8.67
N LEU A 132 20.12 -3.31 -9.03
CA LEU A 132 19.02 -3.34 -8.07
C LEU A 132 18.91 -4.72 -7.45
N GLY A 133 18.41 -4.74 -6.22
CA GLY A 133 18.03 -5.95 -5.50
C GLY A 133 16.80 -5.68 -4.67
N ILE A 134 16.24 -6.72 -4.04
CA ILE A 134 15.11 -6.57 -3.12
C ILE A 134 15.56 -6.97 -1.71
N ARG A 135 15.20 -6.15 -0.73
CA ARG A 135 15.30 -6.47 0.69
C ARG A 135 13.91 -6.82 1.18
N ILE A 136 13.81 -7.89 1.96
CA ILE A 136 12.53 -8.31 2.53
C ILE A 136 12.70 -8.48 4.04
N GLY A 137 11.85 -7.80 4.79
CA GLY A 137 11.65 -7.98 6.23
C GLY A 137 10.28 -8.58 6.50
N ILE A 138 10.20 -9.51 7.46
CA ILE A 138 8.93 -10.11 7.90
C ILE A 138 8.83 -9.95 9.40
N HIS A 139 7.68 -9.48 9.87
CA HIS A 139 7.32 -9.45 11.28
C HIS A 139 6.05 -10.25 11.50
N SER A 140 6.00 -11.01 12.61
CA SER A 140 4.80 -11.74 13.00
C SER A 140 4.41 -11.37 14.43
N GLY A 141 3.13 -11.13 14.65
CA GLY A 141 2.61 -10.73 15.96
C GLY A 141 1.16 -10.28 15.90
N PRO A 142 0.58 -9.96 17.07
CA PRO A 142 -0.77 -9.44 17.15
C PRO A 142 -0.84 -8.02 16.57
N VAL A 143 -1.93 -7.74 15.85
CA VAL A 143 -2.25 -6.41 15.31
C VAL A 143 -3.73 -6.12 15.48
N THR A 144 -4.09 -4.85 15.53
CA THR A 144 -5.46 -4.35 15.40
C THR A 144 -5.60 -3.75 14.00
N ALA A 145 -6.57 -4.20 13.22
CA ALA A 145 -6.80 -3.68 11.86
C ALA A 145 -8.21 -3.13 11.75
N GLY A 146 -8.38 -2.03 11.02
CA GLY A 146 -9.66 -1.34 10.97
C GLY A 146 -9.80 -0.33 9.84
N VAL A 147 -11.01 0.19 9.69
CA VAL A 147 -11.34 1.23 8.70
C VAL A 147 -11.35 2.59 9.38
N LEU A 148 -10.42 3.44 8.99
CA LEU A 148 -10.39 4.84 9.38
C LEU A 148 -11.37 5.63 8.51
N ARG A 149 -12.37 6.22 9.16
CA ARG A 149 -13.41 7.03 8.53
C ARG A 149 -12.97 8.50 8.45
N GLY A 150 -13.26 9.15 7.33
CA GLY A 150 -12.93 10.55 7.03
C GLY A 150 -13.26 10.86 5.56
N ASP A 151 -12.79 11.99 5.03
CA ASP A 151 -13.04 12.39 3.62
C ASP A 151 -12.71 11.28 2.61
N LYS A 152 -11.69 10.46 2.93
CA LYS A 152 -11.38 9.19 2.24
C LYS A 152 -11.21 8.09 3.26
N ALA A 153 -12.11 7.11 3.24
CA ALA A 153 -11.99 5.93 4.07
C ALA A 153 -10.77 5.08 3.65
N ARG A 154 -10.00 4.57 4.61
CA ARG A 154 -8.86 3.68 4.36
C ARG A 154 -8.81 2.54 5.38
N PHE A 155 -8.30 1.39 4.95
CA PHE A 155 -8.00 0.27 5.83
C PHE A 155 -6.58 0.45 6.38
N ASP A 156 -6.41 0.29 7.69
CA ASP A 156 -5.16 0.58 8.40
C ASP A 156 -4.89 -0.50 9.46
N ILE A 157 -3.61 -0.70 9.80
CA ILE A 157 -3.16 -1.72 10.75
C ILE A 157 -2.24 -1.08 11.80
N PHE A 158 -2.53 -1.37 13.07
CA PHE A 158 -1.77 -0.94 14.24
C PHE A 158 -1.26 -2.14 15.03
N GLY A 159 0.01 -2.13 15.45
CA GLY A 159 0.58 -3.24 16.25
C GLY A 159 2.06 -3.07 16.56
N GLY A 160 2.65 -4.07 17.22
CA GLY A 160 4.06 -4.07 17.63
C GLY A 160 5.06 -3.95 16.46
N ALA A 161 4.62 -4.20 15.23
CA ALA A 161 5.26 -3.70 14.03
C ALA A 161 4.58 -2.41 13.60
N GLN A 162 5.27 -1.29 13.88
CA GLN A 162 5.29 -0.02 13.15
C GLN A 162 3.94 0.49 12.60
N ILE A 163 3.50 1.65 13.10
CA ILE A 163 2.36 2.41 12.55
C ILE A 163 2.60 2.63 11.05
N LEU A 164 1.79 2.00 10.21
CA LEU A 164 1.81 2.17 8.76
C LEU A 164 0.77 3.22 8.36
N GLY A 165 1.12 4.49 8.60
CA GLY A 165 0.33 5.65 8.16
C GLY A 165 0.75 6.18 6.79
#